data_AF-A0AA96HLU9-F1
#
_entry.id   AF-A0AA96HLU9-F1
#
_cell.length_a   1.000
_cell.length_b   1.000
_cell.length_c   1.000
_cell.angle_alpha   90.00
_cell.angle_beta   90.00
_cell.angle_gamma   90.00
#
_symmetry.space_group_name_H-M   'P 1'
#
loop_
_entity.id
_entity.type
_entity.pdbx_description
1 polymer ?
#
loop_
_entity_poly.entity_id
_entity_poly.type
_entity_poly.pdbx_seq_one_letter_code
_entity_poly.pdbx_strand_id
1 'polypeptide(L)' 'MAESKDYLEMTFKSINCFADDGKLDAEELGKIFDIAMRDGELDANERRVLNNIINRVRPEELDGPLLEKMDEIKNQFWE' A
#
# COMPACT_ATOMS: atom_id res chain seq x y z
N MET A 1 15.35 2.51 20.30
CA MET A 1 14.07 2.09 19.72
C MET A 1 14.31 2.06 18.23
N ALA A 2 14.26 0.89 17.60
CA ALA A 2 14.54 0.78 16.17
C ALA A 2 13.33 1.34 15.44
N GLU A 3 13.50 2.40 14.64
CA GLU A 3 12.46 2.81 13.70
C GLU A 3 12.21 1.64 12.75
N SER A 4 10.96 1.18 12.72
CA SER A 4 10.46 0.19 11.78
C SER A 4 10.73 0.68 10.35
N LYS A 5 11.34 -0.18 9.54
CA LYS A 5 11.81 0.15 8.17
C LYS A 5 10.81 -0.32 7.12
N ASP A 6 9.57 -0.55 7.54
CA ASP A 6 8.52 -1.18 6.76
C ASP A 6 8.12 -0.28 5.59
N TYR A 7 8.16 1.05 5.75
CA TYR A 7 8.04 2.00 4.63
C TYR A 7 9.06 1.75 3.50
N LEU A 8 10.26 1.27 3.82
CA LEU A 8 11.32 0.97 2.85
C LEU A 8 10.99 -0.33 2.11
N GLU A 9 10.50 -1.33 2.83
CA GLU A 9 10.06 -2.61 2.27
C GLU A 9 8.81 -2.45 1.42
N MET A 10 7.83 -1.65 1.87
CA MET A 10 6.66 -1.23 1.08
C MET A 10 7.07 -0.53 -0.21
N THR A 11 8.03 0.39 -0.14
CA THR A 11 8.55 1.09 -1.33
C THR A 11 9.17 0.08 -2.30
N PHE A 12 10.03 -0.82 -1.80
CA PHE A 12 10.64 -1.85 -2.63
C PHE A 12 9.60 -2.80 -3.24
N LYS A 13 8.62 -3.22 -2.45
CA LYS A 13 7.52 -4.08 -2.89
C LYS A 13 6.70 -3.41 -4.00
N SER A 14 6.34 -2.14 -3.80
CA SER A 14 5.60 -1.38 -4.81
C SER A 14 6.34 -1.27 -6.13
N ILE A 15 7.66 -1.06 -6.10
CA ILE A 15 8.48 -1.01 -7.31
C ILE A 15 8.45 -2.37 -8.03
N ASN A 16 8.46 -3.48 -7.31
CA ASN A 16 8.38 -4.81 -7.91
C ASN A 16 7.01 -5.08 -8.54
N CYS A 17 5.92 -4.68 -7.86
CA CYS A 17 4.55 -4.78 -8.40
C CYS A 17 4.45 -4.03 -9.75
N PHE A 18 4.84 -2.76 -9.77
CA PHE A 18 4.87 -1.97 -11.00
C PHE A 18 5.91 -2.44 -12.03
N ALA A 19 6.91 -3.24 -11.65
CA ALA A 19 7.92 -3.74 -12.58
C ALA A 19 7.53 -5.07 -13.23
N ASP A 20 6.64 -5.87 -12.61
CA ASP A 20 6.21 -7.17 -13.13
C ASP A 20 5.19 -7.00 -14.25
N ASP A 21 4.10 -6.27 -13.99
CA ASP A 21 3.00 -6.10 -14.95
C ASP A 21 2.64 -4.61 -15.22
N GLY A 22 3.23 -3.68 -14.48
CA GLY A 22 3.00 -2.24 -14.66
C GLY A 22 1.72 -1.72 -14.02
N LYS A 23 1.07 -2.54 -13.19
CA LYS A 23 -0.22 -2.23 -12.58
C LYS A 23 -0.12 -2.49 -11.06
N LEU A 24 -1.21 -2.19 -10.38
CA LEU A 24 -1.36 -2.52 -8.98
C LEU A 24 -2.72 -3.16 -8.82
N ASP A 25 -2.78 -4.36 -8.29
CA ASP A 25 -4.03 -5.05 -8.01
C ASP A 25 -4.28 -5.23 -6.50
N ALA A 26 -5.49 -5.71 -6.17
CA ALA A 26 -5.96 -5.79 -4.80
C ALA A 26 -5.08 -6.70 -3.93
N GLU A 27 -4.53 -7.77 -4.52
CA GLU A 27 -3.61 -8.67 -3.83
C GLU A 27 -2.27 -7.99 -3.54
N GLU A 28 -1.74 -7.24 -4.50
CA GLU A 28 -0.50 -6.49 -4.32
C GLU A 28 -0.62 -5.37 -3.29
N LEU A 29 -1.69 -4.57 -3.37
CA LEU A 29 -1.99 -3.57 -2.36
C LEU A 29 -2.15 -4.22 -0.98
N GLY A 30 -2.82 -5.37 -0.92
CA GLY A 30 -2.97 -6.17 0.30
C GLY A 30 -1.62 -6.60 0.89
N LYS A 31 -0.68 -7.08 0.07
CA LYS A 31 0.67 -7.46 0.51
C LYS A 31 1.47 -6.26 1.02
N ILE A 32 1.36 -5.10 0.37
CA ILE A 32 2.02 -3.86 0.82
C ILE A 32 1.44 -3.41 2.16
N PHE A 33 0.12 -3.50 2.29
CA PHE A 33 -0.58 -3.16 3.51
C PHE A 33 -0.24 -4.11 4.66
N ASP A 34 -0.09 -5.41 4.41
CA ASP A 34 0.34 -6.41 5.41
C ASP A 34 1.72 -6.08 5.99
N ILE A 35 2.64 -5.59 5.16
CA ILE A 35 3.95 -5.10 5.61
C ILE A 35 3.79 -3.87 6.51
N ALA A 36 2.95 -2.91 6.11
CA ALA A 36 2.66 -1.73 6.93
C ALA A 36 2.00 -2.08 8.26
N MET A 37 1.18 -3.14 8.29
CA MET A 37 0.46 -3.58 9.48
C MET A 37 1.28 -4.52 10.37
N ARG A 38 2.49 -4.89 9.96
CA ARG A 38 3.33 -5.87 10.65
C ARG A 38 3.64 -5.46 12.10
N ASP A 39 3.87 -4.17 12.32
CA ASP A 39 4.11 -3.60 13.65
C ASP A 39 2.82 -3.14 14.35
N GLY A 40 1.66 -3.30 13.70
CA GLY A 40 0.34 -2.99 14.25
C GLY A 40 -0.03 -1.51 14.24
N GLU A 41 0.87 -0.62 13.83
CA GLU A 41 0.65 0.82 13.73
C GLU A 41 1.08 1.32 12.35
N LEU A 42 0.30 2.26 11.79
CA LEU A 42 0.58 2.90 10.51
C LEU A 42 1.08 4.33 10.77
N ASP A 43 2.39 4.50 10.70
CA ASP A 43 3.12 5.74 10.94
C ASP A 43 2.99 6.74 9.76
N ALA A 44 3.51 7.95 9.96
CA ALA A 44 3.48 8.98 8.93
C ALA A 44 4.25 8.59 7.66
N ASN A 45 5.36 7.84 7.78
CA ASN A 45 6.15 7.40 6.63
C ASN A 45 5.42 6.34 5.82
N GLU A 46 4.85 5.33 6.47
CA GLU A 46 4.07 4.26 5.84
C GLU A 46 2.82 4.82 5.15
N ARG A 47 2.06 5.70 5.83
CA ARG A 47 0.91 6.39 5.21
C ARG A 47 1.33 7.19 3.98
N ARG A 48 2.47 7.87 4.04
CA ARG A 48 3.00 8.65 2.91
C ARG A 48 3.40 7.75 1.75
N VAL A 49 4.00 6.58 2.01
CA VAL A 49 4.35 5.59 0.98
C VAL A 49 3.11 4.97 0.36
N LEU A 50 2.15 4.49 1.17
CA LEU A 50 0.84 3.99 0.70
C LEU A 50 0.13 4.99 -0.19
N ASN A 51 0.03 6.24 0.25
CA ASN A 51 -0.60 7.29 -0.54
C ASN A 51 0.16 7.54 -1.86
N ASN A 52 1.49 7.44 -1.87
CA ASN A 52 2.29 7.58 -3.09
C ASN A 52 2.04 6.44 -4.08
N ILE A 53 1.85 5.22 -3.57
CA ILE A 53 1.57 4.02 -4.36
C ILE A 53 0.17 4.15 -4.97
N ILE A 54 -0.84 4.48 -4.15
CA ILE A 54 -2.22 4.70 -4.59
C ILE A 54 -2.29 5.82 -5.64
N ASN A 55 -1.57 6.92 -5.47
CA ASN A 55 -1.54 8.01 -6.47
C ASN A 55 -0.85 7.64 -7.78
N ARG A 56 -0.01 6.59 -7.79
CA ARG A 56 0.58 6.04 -9.02
C ARG A 56 -0.36 5.09 -9.76
N VAL A 57 -1.36 4.54 -9.07
CA VAL A 57 -2.38 3.71 -9.70
C VAL A 57 -3.19 4.57 -10.65
N ARG A 58 -3.28 4.14 -11.90
CA ARG A 58 -4.10 4.84 -12.89
C ARG A 58 -5.58 4.58 -12.58
N PRO A 59 -6.47 5.55 -12.82
CA PRO A 59 -7.90 5.35 -12.59
C PRO A 59 -8.50 4.22 -13.45
N GLU A 60 -7.87 3.87 -14.57
CA GLU A 60 -8.25 2.72 -15.40
C GLU A 60 -7.92 1.35 -14.77
N GLU A 61 -7.04 1.32 -13.76
CA GLU A 61 -6.63 0.13 -12.98
C GLU A 61 -7.39 0.01 -11.66
N LEU A 62 -8.24 0.99 -11.33
CA LEU A 62 -9.08 0.98 -10.14
C LEU A 62 -10.28 0.05 -10.36
N ASP A 63 -10.00 -1.25 -10.37
CA ASP A 63 -11.03 -2.28 -10.42
C ASP A 63 -11.79 -2.37 -9.09
N GLY A 64 -13.02 -2.89 -9.14
CA GLY A 64 -13.88 -3.13 -7.97
C GLY A 64 -13.15 -3.71 -6.75
N PRO A 65 -12.42 -4.84 -6.87
CA PRO A 65 -11.69 -5.41 -5.74
C PRO A 65 -10.57 -4.52 -5.21
N LEU A 66 -9.89 -3.73 -6.05
CA LEU A 66 -8.85 -2.81 -5.60
C LEU A 66 -9.46 -1.65 -4.82
N LEU A 67 -10.59 -1.11 -5.30
CA LEU A 67 -11.35 -0.07 -4.61
C LEU A 67 -11.87 -0.54 -3.25
N GLU A 68 -12.43 -1.75 -3.17
CA GLU A 68 -12.86 -2.35 -1.89
C GLU A 68 -11.68 -2.49 -0.93
N LYS A 69 -10.51 -2.94 -1.42
CA LYS A 69 -9.32 -3.07 -0.57
C LYS A 69 -8.81 -1.71 -0.09
N MET A 70 -8.83 -0.70 -0.95
CA MET A 70 -8.47 0.67 -0.58
C MET A 70 -9.43 1.26 0.46
N ASP A 71 -10.73 0.98 0.34
CA ASP A 71 -11.74 1.45 1.29
C ASP A 71 -11.58 0.77 2.64
N GLU A 72 -11.30 -0.54 2.66
CA GLU A 72 -10.99 -1.29 3.89
C GLU A 72 -9.78 -0.68 4.62
N ILE A 73 -8.70 -0.39 3.90
CA ILE A 73 -7.49 0.22 4.47
C ILE A 73 -7.79 1.64 4.99
N LYS A 74 -8.57 2.43 4.26
CA LYS A 74 -8.96 3.78 4.71
C LYS A 74 -9.80 3.72 5.98
N ASN A 75 -10.81 2.86 6.03
CA ASN A 75 -11.68 2.75 7.20
C ASN A 75 -10.92 2.25 8.45
N GLN A 76 -9.88 1.43 8.30
CA GLN A 76 -9.15 0.94 9.47
C GLN A 76 -8.16 1.95 10.09
N PHE A 77 -7.65 2.94 9.35
CA PHE A 77 -6.52 3.78 9.81
C PHE A 77 -6.70 5.29 9.66
N TRP A 78 -7.72 5.73 8.94
CA TRP A 78 -7.94 7.15 8.60
C TRP A 78 -9.06 7.82 9.42
N GLU A 79 -9.45 7.25 10.57
CA GLU A 79 -10.33 7.87 11.57
C GLU A 79 -9.59 8.81 12.54
#